data_AF-A0A1S3D3G3-F1
#
_entry.id   AF-A0A1S3D3G3-F1
#
_cell.length_a   1.000
_cell.length_b   1.000
_cell.length_c   1.000
_cell.angle_alpha   90.00
_cell.angle_beta   90.00
_cell.angle_gamma   90.00
#
_symmetry.space_group_name_H-M   'P 1'
#
loop_
_entity.id
_entity.type
_entity.pdbx_description
1 polymer ?
#
loop_
_entity_poly.entity_id
_entity_poly.type
_entity_poly.pdbx_seq_one_letter_code
_entity_poly.pdbx_strand_id
1 'polypeptide(L)'
;MDVNKTRWCITRQDMIKYGLTETWNILTLSKYKSWEFVSTVEHKEYPIVGIQFHPEKNAYEWTESQHNPHSHDDIISARFFSDWFIDKARLNNNSFASRDDLYKSLIQNYPNVMSYPNKLGFEQIYLFK
;
A
#
# COMPACT_ATOMS: atom_id res chain seq x y z
N MET A 1 -5.55 -9.65 -9.42
CA MET A 1 -4.41 -9.19 -8.62
C MET A 1 -4.53 -7.77 -8.08
N ASP A 2 -5.41 -6.89 -8.59
CA ASP A 2 -5.50 -5.50 -8.08
C ASP A 2 -6.78 -5.25 -7.27
N VAL A 3 -6.65 -4.94 -5.97
CA VAL A 3 -7.74 -4.34 -5.17
C VAL A 3 -7.66 -2.82 -5.34
N ASN A 4 -8.32 -2.27 -6.37
CA ASN A 4 -8.47 -0.83 -6.49
C ASN A 4 -9.78 -0.37 -5.82
N LYS A 5 -9.67 0.44 -4.76
CA LYS A 5 -10.80 0.98 -3.99
C LYS A 5 -10.82 2.50 -3.92
N THR A 6 -10.18 3.17 -4.88
CA THR A 6 -10.22 4.63 -4.97
C THR A 6 -11.26 5.09 -5.97
N ARG A 7 -11.89 6.25 -5.68
CA ARG A 7 -12.79 6.94 -6.63
C ARG A 7 -12.04 7.80 -7.64
N TRP A 8 -10.78 8.07 -7.36
CA TRP A 8 -9.92 8.96 -8.12
C TRP A 8 -8.66 8.20 -8.52
N CYS A 9 -8.24 8.41 -9.75
CA CYS A 9 -7.03 7.84 -10.31
C CYS A 9 -6.34 8.90 -11.16
N ILE A 10 -5.03 8.75 -11.35
CA ILE A 10 -4.26 9.61 -12.24
C ILE A 10 -4.05 8.90 -13.57
N THR A 11 -4.33 9.59 -14.68
CA THR A 11 -4.12 9.04 -16.01
C THR A 11 -2.67 9.26 -16.44
N ARG A 12 -2.22 8.51 -17.46
CA ARG A 12 -0.91 8.78 -18.10
C ARG A 12 -0.88 10.22 -18.67
N GLN A 13 -1.99 10.67 -19.23
CA GLN A 13 -2.12 12.02 -19.79
C GLN A 13 -1.94 13.08 -18.71
N ASP A 14 -2.53 12.89 -17.53
CA ASP A 14 -2.35 13.81 -16.40
C ASP A 14 -0.90 13.80 -15.88
N MET A 15 -0.28 12.63 -15.76
CA MET A 15 1.14 12.52 -15.38
C MET A 15 2.04 13.34 -16.33
N ILE A 16 1.79 13.27 -17.64
CA ILE A 16 2.53 14.06 -18.64
C ILE A 16 2.20 15.54 -18.52
N LYS A 17 0.91 15.87 -18.46
CA LYS A 17 0.40 17.26 -18.41
C LYS A 17 0.99 18.05 -17.23
N TYR A 18 1.16 17.40 -16.08
CA TYR A 18 1.72 18.03 -14.88
C TYR A 18 3.23 17.81 -14.71
N GLY A 19 3.93 17.30 -15.73
CA GLY A 19 5.38 17.11 -15.71
C GLY A 19 5.87 16.00 -14.77
N LEU A 20 4.98 15.16 -14.22
CA LEU A 20 5.35 14.10 -13.29
C LEU A 20 6.18 13.00 -13.95
N THR A 21 6.05 12.80 -15.26
CA THR A 21 6.90 11.85 -16.00
C THR A 21 8.36 12.29 -16.11
N GLU A 22 8.71 13.52 -15.73
CA GLU A 22 10.10 13.97 -15.67
C GLU A 22 10.86 13.30 -14.52
N THR A 23 10.19 13.07 -13.39
CA THR A 23 10.79 12.51 -12.16
C THR A 23 10.27 11.13 -11.78
N TRP A 24 9.16 10.67 -12.36
CA TRP A 24 8.56 9.36 -12.10
C TRP A 24 8.51 8.47 -13.34
N ASN A 25 8.79 7.19 -13.15
CA ASN A 25 8.53 6.15 -14.12
C ASN A 25 7.14 5.57 -13.88
N ILE A 26 6.35 5.44 -14.96
CA ILE A 26 5.11 4.66 -14.94
C ILE A 26 5.50 3.20 -15.18
N LEU A 27 5.22 2.33 -14.22
CA LEU A 27 5.57 0.91 -14.31
C LEU A 27 4.40 0.08 -14.85
N THR A 28 3.19 0.31 -14.34
CA THR A 28 1.99 -0.39 -14.79
C THR A 28 0.80 0.55 -14.93
N LEU A 29 -0.11 0.15 -15.81
CA LEU A 29 -1.44 0.72 -15.96
C LEU A 29 -2.47 -0.34 -15.62
N SER A 30 -3.57 0.08 -14.99
CA SER A 30 -4.74 -0.77 -14.78
C SER A 30 -5.95 -0.14 -15.47
N LYS A 31 -6.99 -0.95 -15.68
CA LYS A 31 -8.15 -0.56 -16.46
C LYS A 31 -9.43 -0.78 -15.67
N TYR A 32 -10.32 0.20 -15.67
CA TYR A 32 -11.68 0.09 -15.17
C TYR A 32 -12.67 0.45 -16.28
N LYS A 33 -13.45 -0.53 -16.74
CA LYS A 33 -14.31 -0.41 -17.93
C LYS A 33 -13.49 0.05 -19.14
N SER A 34 -13.73 1.25 -19.66
CA SER A 34 -12.98 1.84 -20.79
C SER A 34 -11.85 2.77 -20.35
N TRP A 35 -11.69 3.03 -19.06
CA TRP A 35 -10.72 3.99 -18.52
C TRP A 35 -9.43 3.30 -18.11
N GLU A 36 -8.30 3.81 -18.60
CA GLU A 36 -6.97 3.38 -18.21
C GLU A 36 -6.34 4.42 -17.28
N PHE A 37 -5.70 3.94 -16.22
CA PHE A 37 -5.06 4.79 -15.22
C PHE A 37 -3.77 4.16 -14.72
N VAL A 38 -2.90 4.99 -14.16
CA VAL A 38 -1.61 4.55 -13.61
C VAL A 38 -1.85 3.76 -12.33
N SER A 39 -1.33 2.54 -12.27
CA SER A 39 -1.49 1.66 -11.11
C SER A 39 -0.23 1.47 -10.28
N THR A 40 0.95 1.60 -10.89
CA THR A 40 2.22 1.65 -10.16
C THR A 40 3.20 2.66 -10.78
N VAL A 41 3.94 3.35 -9.91
CA VAL A 41 5.01 4.28 -10.28
C VAL A 41 6.21 4.11 -9.35
N GLU A 42 7.38 4.51 -9.83
CA GLU A 42 8.58 4.66 -9.02
C GLU A 42 9.27 6.00 -9.34
N HIS A 43 9.90 6.61 -8.35
CA HIS A 43 10.72 7.80 -8.57
C HIS A 43 12.03 7.39 -9.24
N LYS A 44 12.50 8.18 -10.20
CA LYS A 44 13.70 7.87 -11.00
C LYS A 44 14.98 7.87 -10.19
N GLU A 45 15.05 8.70 -9.15
CA GLU A 45 16.27 8.93 -8.37
C GLU A 45 16.19 8.45 -6.91
N TYR A 46 14.98 8.33 -6.35
CA TYR A 46 14.79 8.08 -4.92
C TYR A 46 14.03 6.76 -4.74
N PRO A 47 14.22 6.05 -3.61
CA PRO A 47 13.54 4.78 -3.34
C PRO A 47 12.08 5.01 -2.92
N ILE A 48 11.31 5.73 -3.75
CA ILE A 48 9.91 6.07 -3.52
C ILE A 48 9.07 5.37 -4.60
N VAL A 49 8.08 4.61 -4.16
CA VAL A 49 7.12 3.94 -5.04
C VAL A 49 5.70 4.34 -4.66
N GLY A 50 4.82 4.39 -5.65
CA GLY A 50 3.40 4.60 -5.47
C GLY A 50 2.63 3.46 -6.10
N ILE A 51 1.68 2.89 -5.36
CA ILE A 51 0.78 1.86 -5.85
C ILE A 51 -0.67 2.33 -5.64
N GLN A 52 -1.53 2.12 -6.63
CA GLN A 52 -2.93 2.55 -6.59
C GLN A 52 -3.83 1.52 -5.90
N PHE A 53 -3.43 0.25 -5.91
CA PHE A 53 -4.15 -0.86 -5.30
C PHE A 53 -3.65 -1.18 -3.88
N HIS A 54 -4.36 -2.08 -3.21
CA HIS A 54 -4.17 -2.43 -1.80
C HIS A 54 -3.64 -3.87 -1.63
N PRO A 55 -2.32 -4.13 -1.76
CA PRO A 55 -1.76 -5.48 -1.63
C PRO A 55 -1.94 -6.05 -0.21
N GLU A 56 -2.01 -5.20 0.82
CA GLU A 56 -2.17 -5.62 2.22
C GLU A 56 -3.48 -6.40 2.44
N LYS A 57 -4.51 -6.08 1.65
CA LYS A 57 -5.85 -6.67 1.84
C LYS A 57 -5.93 -8.14 1.45
N ASN A 58 -5.03 -8.60 0.57
CA ASN A 58 -5.05 -9.97 0.06
C ASN A 58 -4.84 -11.01 1.17
N ALA A 59 -4.04 -10.68 2.19
CA ALA A 59 -3.71 -11.60 3.27
C ALA A 59 -4.52 -11.35 4.57
N TYR A 60 -5.01 -10.12 4.77
CA TYR A 60 -5.46 -9.68 6.10
C TYR A 60 -6.93 -9.24 6.17
N GLU A 61 -7.61 -8.99 5.04
CA GLU A 61 -8.94 -8.39 5.03
C GLU A 61 -10.02 -9.28 4.40
N TRP A 62 -10.98 -9.74 5.19
CA TRP A 62 -11.89 -10.84 4.84
C TRP A 62 -13.35 -10.41 4.60
N THR A 63 -13.63 -9.11 4.72
CA THR A 63 -14.97 -8.57 4.49
C THR A 63 -15.47 -8.90 3.07
N GLU A 64 -16.44 -9.82 2.97
CA GLU A 64 -16.89 -10.40 1.69
C GLU A 64 -17.33 -9.36 0.65
N SER A 65 -18.03 -8.30 1.07
CA SER A 65 -18.53 -7.25 0.18
C SER A 65 -17.42 -6.47 -0.54
N GLN A 66 -16.18 -6.62 -0.10
CA GLN A 66 -15.02 -5.97 -0.70
C GLN A 66 -14.38 -6.77 -1.84
N HIS A 67 -14.73 -8.05 -1.99
CA HIS A 67 -14.17 -8.95 -3.01
C HIS A 67 -12.63 -8.91 -3.07
N ASN A 68 -11.97 -8.91 -1.92
CA ASN A 68 -10.51 -8.99 -1.88
C ASN A 68 -10.08 -10.36 -2.43
N PRO A 69 -9.04 -10.43 -3.27
CA PRO A 69 -8.55 -11.67 -3.82
C PRO A 69 -7.62 -12.35 -2.80
N HIS A 70 -7.85 -13.64 -2.58
CA HIS A 70 -7.18 -14.43 -1.54
C HIS A 70 -6.49 -15.68 -2.11
N SER A 71 -6.27 -15.75 -3.43
CA SER A 71 -5.57 -16.90 -4.01
C SER A 71 -4.10 -16.92 -3.59
N HIS A 72 -3.45 -18.06 -3.74
CA HIS A 72 -2.02 -18.21 -3.46
C HIS A 72 -1.18 -17.18 -4.23
N ASP A 73 -1.49 -16.98 -5.51
CA ASP A 73 -0.78 -16.04 -6.38
C ASP A 73 -1.02 -14.58 -5.96
N ASP A 74 -2.22 -14.25 -5.48
CA ASP A 74 -2.53 -12.91 -4.96
C ASP A 74 -1.74 -12.61 -3.68
N ILE A 75 -1.53 -13.61 -2.81
CA ILE A 75 -0.74 -13.48 -1.59
C ILE A 75 0.75 -13.33 -1.92
N ILE A 76 1.28 -14.14 -2.85
CA ILE A 76 2.68 -14.03 -3.31
C ILE A 76 2.93 -12.64 -3.91
N SER A 77 2.00 -12.18 -4.76
CA SER A 77 2.11 -10.87 -5.41
C SER A 77 2.06 -9.73 -4.40
N ALA A 78 1.18 -9.80 -3.41
CA ALA A 78 1.13 -8.82 -2.32
C ALA A 78 2.44 -8.80 -1.52
N ARG A 79 2.98 -9.98 -1.21
CA ARG A 79 4.22 -10.12 -0.44
C ARG A 79 5.42 -9.52 -1.15
N PHE A 80 5.49 -9.58 -2.48
CA PHE A 80 6.57 -8.98 -3.26
C PHE A 80 6.77 -7.49 -2.92
N PHE A 81 5.68 -6.72 -2.76
CA PHE A 81 5.76 -5.30 -2.39
C PHE A 81 6.31 -5.11 -0.97
N SER A 82 5.86 -5.94 -0.03
CA SER A 82 6.36 -5.91 1.36
C SER A 82 7.85 -6.26 1.43
N ASP A 83 8.27 -7.31 0.73
CA ASP A 83 9.68 -7.74 0.71
C ASP A 83 10.56 -6.63 0.10
N TRP A 84 10.15 -6.03 -1.03
CA TRP A 84 10.85 -4.89 -1.63
C TRP A 84 10.95 -3.70 -0.66
N PHE A 85 9.85 -3.34 0.02
CA PHE A 85 9.84 -2.20 0.95
C PHE A 85 10.80 -2.42 2.12
N ILE A 86 10.80 -3.62 2.70
CA ILE A 86 11.71 -3.96 3.80
C ILE A 86 13.16 -3.95 3.30
N ASP A 87 13.45 -4.46 2.11
CA ASP A 87 14.80 -4.43 1.53
C ASP A 87 15.31 -3.00 1.32
N LYS A 88 14.44 -2.07 0.88
CA LYS A 88 14.80 -0.64 0.82
C LYS A 88 14.98 -0.02 2.19
N ALA A 89 14.14 -0.37 3.18
CA ALA A 89 14.27 0.13 4.54
C ALA A 89 15.58 -0.32 5.23
N ARG A 90 16.17 -1.45 4.81
CA ARG A 90 17.47 -1.92 5.32
C ARG A 90 18.69 -1.16 4.80
N LEU A 91 18.52 -0.30 3.78
CA LEU A 91 19.63 0.44 3.18
C LEU A 91 20.06 1.68 3.98
N ASN A 92 19.37 1.99 5.08
CA ASN A 92 19.77 3.07 5.99
C ASN A 92 20.19 2.50 7.36
N ASN A 93 20.98 3.29 8.08
CA ASN A 93 21.48 2.94 9.41
C ASN A 93 20.71 3.67 10.53
N ASN A 94 19.44 4.02 10.31
CA ASN A 94 18.64 4.69 11.34
C ASN A 94 18.41 3.74 12.51
N SER A 95 18.49 4.29 13.72
CA SER A 95 18.23 3.56 14.96
C SER A 95 17.59 4.47 15.99
N PHE A 96 16.86 3.89 16.94
CA PHE A 96 16.42 4.61 18.13
C PHE A 96 17.62 5.02 18.99
N ALA A 97 17.51 6.14 19.70
CA ALA A 97 18.56 6.63 20.59
C ALA A 97 18.82 5.68 21.77
N SER A 98 17.80 4.96 22.21
CA SER A 98 17.90 3.94 23.25
C SER A 98 16.94 2.77 23.02
N ARG A 99 17.19 1.66 23.71
CA ARG A 99 16.28 0.51 23.74
C ARG A 99 14.92 0.89 24.34
N ASP A 100 14.91 1.78 25.33
CA ASP A 100 13.69 2.27 25.96
C ASP A 100 12.82 3.08 24.97
N ASP A 101 13.43 3.97 24.18
CA ASP A 101 12.72 4.72 23.13
C ASP A 101 12.10 3.77 22.09
N LEU A 102 12.86 2.76 21.65
CA LEU A 102 12.33 1.71 20.76
C LEU A 102 11.08 1.07 21.38
N TYR A 103 11.20 0.52 22.59
CA TYR A 103 10.09 -0.21 23.21
C TYR A 103 8.89 0.67 23.51
N LYS A 104 9.04 1.99 23.69
CA LYS A 104 7.92 2.93 23.81
C LYS A 104 7.23 3.24 22.49
N SER A 105 7.93 3.17 21.36
CA SER A 105 7.39 3.49 20.03
C SER A 105 6.78 2.31 19.27
N LEU A 106 6.99 1.08 19.73
CA LEU A 106 6.50 -0.13 19.07
C LEU A 106 4.95 -0.20 19.00
N ILE A 107 4.40 -0.67 17.87
CA ILE A 107 2.96 -0.81 17.64
C ILE A 107 2.29 -1.77 18.66
N GLN A 108 3.09 -2.67 19.25
CA GLN A 108 2.67 -3.60 20.30
C GLN A 108 2.15 -2.92 21.57
N ASN A 109 2.47 -1.64 21.80
CA ASN A 109 1.96 -0.87 22.93
C ASN A 109 0.51 -0.41 22.77
N TYR A 110 -0.05 -0.54 21.57
CA TYR A 110 -1.37 -0.05 21.24
C TYR A 110 -2.32 -1.24 21.07
N PRO A 111 -3.46 -1.29 21.77
CA PRO A 111 -4.47 -2.31 21.51
C PRO A 111 -5.16 -2.01 20.17
N ASN A 112 -5.38 -3.05 19.38
CA ASN A 112 -6.29 -2.95 18.24
C ASN A 112 -7.74 -3.20 18.70
N VAL A 113 -8.69 -2.76 17.88
CA VAL A 113 -10.12 -3.02 18.08
C VAL A 113 -10.68 -3.71 16.85
N MET A 114 -11.55 -4.70 17.07
CA MET A 114 -12.34 -5.32 16.00
C MET A 114 -13.27 -4.26 15.42
N SER A 115 -13.28 -4.10 14.10
CA SER A 115 -14.15 -3.10 13.46
C SER A 115 -15.61 -3.58 13.36
N TYR A 116 -15.86 -4.89 13.42
CA TYR A 116 -17.19 -5.45 13.43
C TYR A 116 -17.99 -4.99 14.67
N PRO A 117 -19.28 -4.62 14.54
CA PRO A 117 -20.13 -4.68 13.34
C PRO A 117 -20.12 -3.40 12.48
N ASN A 118 -19.24 -2.43 12.74
CA ASN A 118 -19.26 -1.10 12.13
C ASN A 118 -18.82 -1.07 10.64
N LYS A 119 -18.41 -2.22 10.08
CA LYS A 119 -18.08 -2.42 8.65
C LYS A 119 -17.14 -1.34 8.07
N LEU A 120 -16.09 -1.00 8.81
CA LEU A 120 -15.14 0.06 8.41
C LEU A 120 -14.22 -0.36 7.25
N GLY A 121 -14.40 -1.57 6.70
CA GLY A 121 -13.64 -2.08 5.57
C GLY A 121 -12.24 -2.62 5.92
N PHE A 122 -12.02 -2.83 7.22
CA PHE A 122 -10.85 -3.46 7.82
C PHE A 122 -11.32 -4.41 8.92
N GLU A 123 -10.66 -5.54 9.18
CA GLU A 123 -11.02 -6.44 10.28
C GLU A 123 -10.68 -5.82 11.64
N GLN A 124 -9.47 -5.26 11.75
CA GLN A 124 -8.95 -4.63 12.97
C GLN A 124 -8.38 -3.25 12.67
N ILE A 125 -8.54 -2.31 13.61
CA ILE A 125 -7.99 -0.96 13.51
C ILE A 125 -7.29 -0.54 14.80
N TYR A 126 -6.31 0.36 14.68
CA TYR A 126 -5.68 1.04 15.82
C TYR A 126 -6.25 2.45 15.95
N LEU A 127 -6.64 2.84 17.16
CA LEU A 127 -7.16 4.17 17.47
C LEU A 127 -6.17 4.88 18.40
N PHE A 128 -5.71 6.07 18.01
CA PHE A 128 -4.76 6.87 18.77
C PHE A 128 -5.46 8.12 19.33
N LYS A 129 -5.06 8.57 20.51
CA LYS A 129 -5.56 9.79 21.16
C LYS A 129 -4.65 10.97 20.88
#